data_AF-A0A946A9Z1-F1
#
_entry.id   AF-A0A946A9Z1-F1
#
_cell.length_a   1.000
_cell.length_b   1.000
_cell.length_c   1.000
_cell.angle_alpha   90.00
_cell.angle_beta   90.00
_cell.angle_gamma   90.00
#
_symmetry.space_group_name_H-M   'P 1'
#
loop_
_entity.id
_entity.type
_entity.pdbx_description
1 polymer ?
#
loop_
_entity_poly.entity_id
_entity_poly.type
_entity_poly.pdbx_seq_one_letter_code
_entity_poly.pdbx_strand_id
1 'polypeptide(L)'
;MILKLLENADVVIDGLRPGALAKAGLSVEELTRLKKNLICVEVDCYGFQGPWAGRRGWEQLAQSCTGLASIHSAGREQLSLVPAYFNDYGTGFLGALGVMAALIRRSTEGGSWLVRVALAKTVMLATRYRDNTETPVPITQDDLERYLVDQDSPLGLLTRVAPPVEFETTPSMSMKAGTMPGSDTLKLGWGPDRLYPTRVPHRPTEIFKLRQIHWKADQAL
;
A
#
# COMPACT_ATOMS: atom_id res chain seq x y z
N MET A 1 7.90 -26.83 -3.04
CA MET A 1 6.64 -26.03 -2.96
C MET A 1 6.71 -24.81 -3.87
N ILE A 2 7.70 -23.92 -3.73
CA ILE A 2 7.79 -22.68 -4.53
C ILE A 2 7.93 -22.92 -6.05
N LEU A 3 8.67 -23.95 -6.47
CA LEU A 3 8.81 -24.30 -7.89
C LEU A 3 7.47 -24.66 -8.53
N LYS A 4 6.58 -25.35 -7.81
CA LYS A 4 5.22 -25.67 -8.30
C LYS A 4 4.35 -24.42 -8.45
N LEU A 5 4.55 -23.41 -7.59
CA LEU A 5 3.84 -22.13 -7.73
C LEU A 5 4.34 -21.35 -8.94
N LEU A 6 5.63 -21.45 -9.27
CA LEU A 6 6.21 -20.78 -10.43
C LEU A 6 5.61 -21.28 -11.76
N GLU A 7 5.26 -22.57 -11.87
CA GLU A 7 4.72 -23.16 -13.11
C GLU A 7 3.62 -22.29 -13.73
N ASN A 8 2.67 -21.82 -12.91
CA ASN A 8 1.52 -21.02 -13.36
C ASN A 8 1.62 -19.53 -13.03
N ALA A 9 2.75 -19.05 -12.49
CA ALA A 9 2.92 -17.64 -12.16
C ALA A 9 3.16 -16.79 -13.42
N ASP A 10 2.71 -15.54 -13.42
CA ASP A 10 3.16 -14.54 -14.41
C ASP A 10 4.17 -13.56 -13.80
N VAL A 11 4.01 -13.34 -12.50
CA VAL A 11 4.73 -12.33 -11.72
C VAL A 11 5.21 -12.96 -10.42
N VAL A 12 6.47 -12.72 -10.08
CA VAL A 12 7.03 -12.97 -8.74
C VAL A 12 7.39 -11.65 -8.12
N ILE A 13 6.95 -11.41 -6.89
CA ILE A 13 7.24 -10.19 -6.14
C ILE A 13 8.09 -10.54 -4.93
N ASP A 14 9.27 -9.93 -4.85
CA ASP A 14 10.21 -10.04 -3.75
C ASP A 14 10.31 -8.71 -3.00
N GLY A 15 9.81 -8.68 -1.77
CA GLY A 15 10.03 -7.59 -0.80
C GLY A 15 10.86 -8.04 0.40
N LEU A 16 11.63 -9.13 0.26
CA LEU A 16 12.52 -9.61 1.30
C LEU A 16 13.72 -8.67 1.47
N ARG A 17 14.52 -8.96 2.49
CA ARG A 17 15.79 -8.25 2.68
C ARG A 17 16.70 -8.44 1.46
N PRO A 18 17.51 -7.43 1.08
CA PRO A 18 18.41 -7.52 -0.06
C PRO A 18 19.20 -8.83 -0.11
N GLY A 19 19.07 -9.54 -1.23
CA GLY A 19 19.76 -10.81 -1.49
C GLY A 19 19.22 -12.03 -0.74
N ALA A 20 18.14 -11.92 0.05
CA ALA A 20 17.57 -13.05 0.76
C ALA A 20 17.04 -14.13 -0.21
N LEU A 21 16.31 -13.73 -1.25
CA LEU A 21 15.78 -14.65 -2.25
C LEU A 21 16.89 -15.29 -3.09
N ALA A 22 17.92 -14.52 -3.45
CA ALA A 22 19.10 -15.02 -4.14
C ALA A 22 19.86 -16.08 -3.31
N LYS A 23 20.01 -15.88 -1.99
CA LYS A 23 20.60 -16.88 -1.08
C LYS A 23 19.79 -18.17 -0.99
N ALA A 24 18.49 -18.12 -1.30
CA ALA A 24 17.64 -19.30 -1.40
C ALA A 24 17.71 -19.99 -2.78
N GLY A 25 18.63 -19.56 -3.67
CA GLY A 25 18.77 -20.12 -5.01
C GLY A 25 17.72 -19.63 -6.01
N LEU A 26 17.05 -18.51 -5.72
CA LEU A 26 15.95 -17.96 -6.50
C LEU A 26 16.25 -16.51 -6.92
N SER A 27 17.48 -16.22 -7.35
CA SER A 27 17.80 -14.91 -7.93
C SER A 27 16.96 -14.66 -9.19
N VAL A 28 16.89 -13.41 -9.65
CA VAL A 28 16.19 -13.07 -10.90
C VAL A 28 16.72 -13.90 -12.08
N GLU A 29 18.02 -14.12 -12.15
CA GLU A 29 18.67 -14.95 -13.17
C GLU A 29 18.22 -16.40 -13.09
N GLU A 30 18.18 -16.98 -11.88
CA GLU A 30 17.71 -18.36 -11.68
C GLU A 30 16.22 -18.51 -11.97
N LEU A 31 15.39 -17.57 -11.50
CA LEU A 31 13.96 -17.56 -11.78
C LEU A 31 13.66 -17.50 -13.28
N THR A 32 14.39 -16.67 -14.04
CA THR A 32 14.21 -16.53 -15.49
C THR A 32 14.84 -17.66 -16.31
N ARG A 33 15.75 -18.44 -15.72
CA ARG A 33 16.19 -19.74 -16.26
C ARG A 33 15.12 -20.81 -16.07
N LEU A 34 14.56 -20.89 -14.86
CA LEU A 34 13.51 -21.86 -14.51
C LEU A 34 12.20 -21.60 -15.27
N LYS A 35 11.87 -20.33 -15.50
CA LYS A 35 10.65 -19.94 -16.20
C LYS A 35 10.87 -18.75 -17.13
N LYS A 36 10.68 -19.01 -18.42
CA LYS A 36 10.68 -17.97 -19.46
C LYS A 36 9.44 -17.10 -19.35
N ASN A 37 9.57 -15.87 -19.81
CA ASN A 37 8.50 -14.87 -19.83
C ASN A 37 7.97 -14.50 -18.43
N LEU A 38 8.82 -14.63 -17.40
CA LEU A 38 8.48 -14.27 -16.03
C LEU A 38 8.76 -12.79 -15.80
N ILE A 39 7.86 -12.12 -15.07
CA ILE A 39 8.10 -10.76 -14.56
C ILE A 39 8.56 -10.90 -13.10
N CYS A 40 9.76 -10.43 -12.81
CA CYS A 40 10.27 -10.35 -11.45
C CYS A 40 10.10 -8.92 -10.95
N VAL A 41 9.61 -8.75 -9.73
CA VAL A 41 9.52 -7.47 -9.04
C VAL A 41 10.41 -7.54 -7.81
N GLU A 42 11.34 -6.59 -7.69
CA GLU A 42 12.11 -6.41 -6.46
C GLU A 42 11.69 -5.08 -5.81
N VAL A 43 11.34 -5.16 -4.53
CA VAL A 43 10.98 -4.01 -3.68
C VAL A 43 12.08 -3.85 -2.62
N ASP A 44 12.71 -2.67 -2.59
CA ASP A 44 13.76 -2.36 -1.61
C ASP A 44 13.46 -1.08 -0.81
N CYS A 45 14.14 -0.87 0.31
CA CYS A 45 13.99 0.36 1.08
C CYS A 45 14.72 1.57 0.45
N TYR A 46 15.96 1.38 -0.03
CA TYR A 46 16.85 2.49 -0.41
C TYR A 46 17.23 2.50 -1.90
N GLY A 47 17.05 1.39 -2.60
CA GLY A 47 17.37 1.18 -4.00
C GLY A 47 18.45 0.11 -4.21
N PHE A 48 18.77 -0.16 -5.46
CA PHE A 48 19.59 -1.31 -5.87
C PHE A 48 21.05 -0.95 -6.16
N GLN A 49 21.45 0.29 -5.91
CA GLN A 49 22.77 0.84 -6.23
C GLN A 49 23.22 1.82 -5.14
N GLY A 50 24.54 2.04 -5.07
CA GLY A 50 25.13 2.96 -4.11
C GLY A 50 25.33 2.36 -2.71
N PRO A 51 25.75 3.18 -1.74
CA PRO A 51 26.23 2.69 -0.44
C PRO A 51 25.15 2.01 0.41
N TRP A 52 23.86 2.22 0.11
CA TRP A 52 22.74 1.65 0.86
C TRP A 52 22.03 0.50 0.16
N ALA A 53 22.54 0.01 -0.99
CA ALA A 53 21.89 -1.05 -1.76
C ALA A 53 21.71 -2.38 -1.01
N GLY A 54 22.57 -2.66 -0.03
CA GLY A 54 22.46 -3.85 0.83
C GLY A 54 21.83 -3.58 2.20
N ARG A 55 21.34 -2.35 2.45
CA ARG A 55 20.91 -1.92 3.77
C ARG A 55 19.45 -2.30 4.01
N ARG A 56 19.16 -2.82 5.21
CA ARG A 56 17.80 -3.10 5.67
C ARG A 56 17.10 -1.80 6.06
N GLY A 57 15.82 -1.67 5.72
CA GLY A 57 15.00 -0.55 6.14
C GLY A 57 13.51 -0.84 6.03
N TRP A 58 12.71 0.15 6.40
CA TRP A 58 11.25 0.14 6.39
C TRP A 58 10.75 1.59 6.22
N GLU A 59 9.44 1.76 6.01
CA GLU A 59 8.75 3.05 5.81
C GLU A 59 9.36 4.23 6.57
N GLN A 60 9.37 4.18 7.91
CA GLN A 60 9.80 5.29 8.75
C GLN A 60 11.27 5.69 8.50
N LEU A 61 12.14 4.72 8.22
CA LEU A 61 13.54 5.01 7.90
C LEU A 61 13.68 5.66 6.53
N ALA A 62 12.86 5.22 5.56
CA ALA A 62 12.80 5.85 4.25
C ALA A 62 12.30 7.30 4.35
N GLN A 63 11.27 7.59 5.14
CA GLN A 63 10.79 8.96 5.37
C GLN A 63 11.89 9.86 5.95
N SER A 64 12.59 9.37 6.97
CA SER A 64 13.64 10.13 7.65
C SER A 64 14.82 10.43 6.73
N CYS A 65 15.31 9.43 5.99
CA CYS A 65 16.52 9.60 5.17
C CYS A 65 16.29 10.36 3.86
N THR A 66 15.04 10.46 3.40
CA THR A 66 14.68 11.20 2.18
C THR A 66 14.26 12.64 2.45
N GLY A 67 14.18 13.04 3.72
CA GLY A 67 13.74 14.38 4.13
C GLY A 67 12.22 14.56 4.19
N LEU A 68 11.42 13.52 3.96
CA LEU A 68 9.95 13.61 4.05
C LEU A 68 9.49 14.06 5.44
N ALA A 69 10.10 13.52 6.50
CA ALA A 69 9.78 13.92 7.88
C ALA A 69 10.05 15.42 8.12
N SER A 70 11.13 15.94 7.53
CA SER A 70 11.47 17.37 7.60
C SER A 70 10.46 18.22 6.83
N ILE A 71 10.08 17.80 5.61
CA ILE A 71 9.08 18.48 4.78
C ILE A 71 7.73 18.51 5.51
N HIS A 72 7.30 17.37 6.07
CA HIS A 72 6.05 17.27 6.81
C HIS A 72 6.00 18.17 8.05
N SER A 73 7.15 18.34 8.71
CA SER A 73 7.27 19.11 9.95
C SER A 73 7.68 20.56 9.69
N ALA A 74 7.61 21.04 8.45
CA ALA A 74 7.97 22.41 8.12
C ALA A 74 7.11 23.40 8.92
N GLY A 75 7.76 24.27 9.70
CA GLY A 75 7.10 25.23 10.59
C GLY A 75 6.72 24.69 11.97
N ARG A 76 7.02 23.42 12.28
CA ARG A 76 6.82 22.83 13.62
C ARG A 76 8.13 22.81 14.41
N GLU A 77 8.04 22.84 15.74
CA GLU A 77 9.21 22.75 16.63
C GLU A 77 9.82 21.34 16.65
N GLN A 78 9.00 20.31 16.49
CA GLN A 78 9.43 18.91 16.56
C GLN A 78 9.27 18.21 15.21
N LEU A 79 10.27 17.39 14.87
CA LEU A 79 10.19 16.50 13.72
C LEU A 79 9.21 15.36 14.01
N SER A 80 8.33 15.12 13.06
CA SER A 80 7.36 14.03 13.05
C SER A 80 7.37 13.33 11.70
N LEU A 81 7.10 12.03 11.73
CA LEU A 81 6.85 11.26 10.52
C LEU A 81 5.47 11.63 9.98
N VAL A 82 5.27 11.50 8.68
CA VAL A 82 3.93 11.53 8.11
C VAL A 82 3.17 10.36 8.72
N PRO A 83 1.98 10.58 9.34
CA PRO A 83 1.19 9.51 9.97
C PRO A 83 0.45 8.66 8.93
N ALA A 84 1.14 8.30 7.85
CA ALA A 84 0.68 7.46 6.76
C ALA A 84 1.84 6.64 6.21
N TYR A 85 1.53 5.43 5.73
CA TYR A 85 2.49 4.54 5.07
C TYR A 85 2.67 4.92 3.60
N PHE A 86 3.01 6.19 3.36
CA PHE A 86 3.08 6.78 2.02
C PHE A 86 4.04 6.01 1.11
N ASN A 87 5.19 5.57 1.63
CA ASN A 87 6.16 4.82 0.83
C ASN A 87 5.69 3.40 0.60
N ASP A 88 5.16 2.71 1.61
CA ASP A 88 4.70 1.33 1.43
C ASP A 88 3.58 1.28 0.36
N TYR A 89 2.58 2.15 0.47
CA TYR A 89 1.50 2.20 -0.52
C TYR A 89 1.97 2.75 -1.87
N GLY A 90 2.73 3.84 -1.89
CA GLY A 90 3.20 4.47 -3.11
C GLY A 90 4.17 3.59 -3.90
N THR A 91 5.11 2.94 -3.22
CA THR A 91 6.04 1.98 -3.85
C THR A 91 5.28 0.74 -4.33
N GLY A 92 4.31 0.24 -3.58
CA GLY A 92 3.44 -0.85 -4.02
C GLY A 92 2.67 -0.51 -5.30
N PHE A 93 2.08 0.70 -5.35
CA PHE A 93 1.37 1.20 -6.53
C PHE A 93 2.29 1.34 -7.74
N LEU A 94 3.47 1.93 -7.57
CA LEU A 94 4.47 2.05 -8.64
C LEU A 94 4.99 0.68 -9.10
N GLY A 95 5.10 -0.28 -8.19
CA GLY A 95 5.43 -1.67 -8.50
C GLY A 95 4.36 -2.32 -9.39
N ALA A 96 3.08 -2.16 -9.02
CA ALA A 96 1.95 -2.65 -9.82
C ALA A 96 1.90 -1.98 -11.20
N LEU A 97 2.13 -0.66 -11.28
CA LEU A 97 2.24 0.06 -12.56
C LEU A 97 3.39 -0.49 -13.42
N GLY A 98 4.55 -0.73 -12.81
CA GLY A 98 5.70 -1.35 -13.48
C GLY A 98 5.39 -2.76 -13.99
N VAL A 99 4.64 -3.55 -13.22
CA VAL A 99 4.17 -4.89 -13.65
C VAL A 99 3.23 -4.78 -14.85
N MET A 100 2.26 -3.85 -14.84
CA MET A 100 1.37 -3.65 -15.99
C MET A 100 2.16 -3.25 -17.24
N ALA A 101 3.13 -2.33 -17.12
CA ALA A 101 4.00 -1.95 -18.22
C ALA A 101 4.85 -3.14 -18.73
N ALA A 102 5.37 -3.97 -17.82
CA ALA A 102 6.13 -5.17 -18.16
C ALA A 102 5.25 -6.25 -18.83
N LEU A 103 3.99 -6.40 -18.40
CA LEU A 103 3.03 -7.31 -19.04
C LEU A 103 2.73 -6.87 -20.47
N ILE A 104 2.53 -5.56 -20.71
CA ILE A 104 2.35 -5.01 -22.05
C ILE A 104 3.57 -5.29 -22.92
N ARG A 105 4.78 -4.95 -22.44
CA ARG A 105 6.02 -5.24 -23.16
C ARG A 105 6.21 -6.72 -23.45
N ARG A 106 5.94 -7.58 -22.48
CA ARG A 106 5.98 -9.03 -22.66
C ARG A 106 5.01 -9.50 -23.75
N SER A 107 3.84 -8.87 -23.89
CA SER A 107 2.86 -9.24 -24.92
C SER A 107 3.30 -8.87 -26.34
N THR A 108 4.13 -7.83 -26.50
CA THR A 108 4.58 -7.33 -27.80
C THR A 108 6.00 -7.76 -28.18
N GLU A 109 6.91 -7.80 -27.20
CA GLU A 109 8.33 -8.05 -27.36
C GLU A 109 8.74 -9.45 -26.88
N GLY A 110 7.87 -10.12 -26.10
CA GLY A 110 8.22 -11.36 -25.40
C GLY A 110 9.18 -11.13 -24.23
N GLY A 111 9.79 -12.22 -23.75
CA GLY A 111 10.89 -12.16 -22.79
C GLY A 111 10.47 -11.97 -21.33
N SER A 112 11.47 -12.07 -20.46
CA SER A 112 11.34 -11.84 -19.02
C SER A 112 11.74 -10.40 -18.68
N TRP A 113 11.06 -9.80 -17.70
CA TRP A 113 11.24 -8.40 -17.34
C TRP A 113 11.47 -8.25 -15.83
N LEU A 114 12.28 -7.25 -15.46
CA LEU A 114 12.57 -6.92 -14.06
C LEU A 114 12.01 -5.54 -13.73
N VAL A 115 11.13 -5.47 -12.75
CA VAL A 115 10.59 -4.24 -12.16
C VAL A 115 11.30 -4.00 -10.83
N ARG A 116 11.85 -2.81 -10.65
CA ARG A 116 12.58 -2.41 -9.45
C ARG A 116 12.00 -1.14 -8.88
N VAL A 117 11.51 -1.23 -7.65
CA VAL A 117 10.94 -0.08 -6.94
C VAL A 117 11.57 0.03 -5.55
N ALA A 118 11.63 1.25 -5.02
CA ALA A 118 12.18 1.45 -3.69
C ALA A 118 11.48 2.57 -2.91
N LEU A 119 11.30 2.34 -1.61
CA LEU A 119 10.63 3.28 -0.69
C LEU A 119 11.23 4.69 -0.78
N ALA A 120 12.55 4.78 -0.66
CA ALA A 120 13.25 6.06 -0.73
C ALA A 120 13.07 6.76 -2.08
N LYS A 121 13.05 6.00 -3.17
CA LYS A 121 12.85 6.54 -4.52
C LYS A 121 11.43 7.03 -4.74
N THR A 122 10.44 6.44 -4.08
CA THR A 122 9.05 6.92 -4.11
C THR A 122 8.95 8.34 -3.53
N VAL A 123 9.55 8.60 -2.35
CA VAL A 123 9.62 9.98 -1.83
C VAL A 123 10.35 10.89 -2.81
N MET A 124 11.54 10.49 -3.28
CA MET A 124 12.35 11.32 -4.17
C MET A 124 11.63 11.66 -5.49
N LEU A 125 10.72 10.80 -5.95
CA LEU A 125 9.85 11.10 -7.08
C LEU A 125 8.76 12.09 -6.65
N ALA A 126 8.05 11.82 -5.55
CA ALA A 126 6.96 12.65 -5.06
C ALA A 126 7.41 14.09 -4.77
N THR A 127 8.59 14.28 -4.19
CA THR A 127 9.14 15.59 -3.87
C THR A 127 9.48 16.44 -5.10
N ARG A 128 9.64 15.84 -6.29
CA ARG A 128 9.78 16.60 -7.55
C ARG A 128 8.52 17.39 -7.92
N TYR A 129 7.38 16.96 -7.42
CA TYR A 129 6.08 17.60 -7.67
C TYR A 129 5.62 18.45 -6.49
N ARG A 130 6.49 18.67 -5.49
CA ARG A 130 6.17 19.48 -4.31
C ARG A 130 5.73 20.89 -4.69
N ASP A 131 6.36 21.50 -5.69
CA ASP A 131 6.05 22.88 -6.07
C ASP A 131 4.72 23.00 -6.85
N ASN A 132 4.13 21.87 -7.23
CA ASN A 132 2.80 21.79 -7.85
C ASN A 132 1.68 21.54 -6.83
N THR A 133 1.95 21.67 -5.53
CA THR A 133 0.93 21.42 -4.50
C THR A 133 -0.07 22.57 -4.45
N GLU A 134 -1.35 22.23 -4.51
CA GLU A 134 -2.43 23.16 -4.20
C GLU A 134 -2.38 23.58 -2.73
N THR A 135 -2.90 24.78 -2.43
CA THR A 135 -3.05 25.22 -1.04
C THR A 135 -3.93 24.23 -0.30
N PRO A 136 -3.46 23.64 0.82
CA PRO A 136 -4.27 22.71 1.59
C PRO A 136 -5.58 23.36 2.04
N VAL A 137 -6.70 22.72 1.73
CA VAL A 137 -8.02 23.14 2.22
C VAL A 137 -8.28 22.41 3.54
N PRO A 138 -8.59 23.12 4.64
CA PRO A 138 -8.93 22.48 5.91
C PRO A 138 -10.14 21.55 5.77
N ILE A 139 -10.07 20.38 6.40
CA ILE A 139 -11.17 19.41 6.43
C ILE A 139 -12.25 19.92 7.39
N THR A 140 -13.46 20.10 6.87
CA THR A 140 -14.64 20.53 7.65
C THR A 140 -15.39 19.33 8.23
N GLN A 141 -16.30 19.58 9.18
CA GLN A 141 -17.20 18.52 9.65
C GLN A 141 -18.11 18.02 8.52
N ASP A 142 -18.58 18.91 7.64
CA ASP A 142 -19.40 18.54 6.48
C ASP A 142 -18.65 17.59 5.54
N ASP A 143 -17.33 17.78 5.36
CA ASP A 143 -16.48 16.84 4.61
C ASP A 143 -16.43 15.47 5.29
N LEU A 144 -16.28 15.43 6.61
CA LEU A 144 -16.27 14.17 7.36
C LEU A 144 -17.62 13.47 7.30
N GLU A 145 -18.73 14.19 7.45
CA GLU A 145 -20.09 13.65 7.30
C GLU A 145 -20.33 13.08 5.90
N ARG A 146 -19.74 13.72 4.88
CA ARG A 146 -19.85 13.29 3.49
C ARG A 146 -19.00 12.08 3.15
N TYR A 147 -17.75 12.04 3.63
CA TYR A 147 -16.75 11.07 3.19
C TYR A 147 -16.47 9.95 4.18
N LEU A 148 -17.00 10.00 5.41
CA LEU A 148 -16.87 8.88 6.33
C LEU A 148 -18.02 7.88 6.14
N VAL A 149 -17.67 6.60 6.34
CA VAL A 149 -18.60 5.47 6.31
C VAL A 149 -18.45 4.64 7.58
N ASP A 150 -19.59 4.17 8.06
CA ASP A 150 -19.74 3.35 9.26
C ASP A 150 -19.92 1.88 8.87
N GLN A 151 -19.38 0.99 9.68
CA GLN A 151 -19.53 -0.45 9.52
C GLN A 151 -19.60 -1.11 10.91
N ASP A 152 -20.66 -1.88 11.16
CA ASP A 152 -20.76 -2.63 12.41
C ASP A 152 -19.73 -3.77 12.42
N SER A 153 -19.06 -3.95 13.54
CA SER A 153 -18.04 -4.98 13.72
C SER A 153 -18.16 -5.67 15.09
N PRO A 154 -17.55 -6.85 15.27
CA PRO A 154 -17.41 -7.46 16.59
C PRO A 154 -16.66 -6.60 17.62
N LEU A 155 -15.96 -5.55 17.18
CA LEU A 155 -15.23 -4.58 18.03
C LEU A 155 -16.07 -3.33 18.34
N GLY A 156 -17.31 -3.26 17.84
CA GLY A 156 -18.15 -2.06 17.88
C GLY A 156 -18.27 -1.38 16.52
N LEU A 157 -18.75 -0.13 16.52
CA LEU A 157 -18.90 0.67 15.31
C LEU A 157 -17.52 1.10 14.78
N LEU A 158 -17.20 0.75 13.54
CA LEU A 158 -16.00 1.20 12.86
C LEU A 158 -16.34 2.31 11.87
N THR A 159 -15.80 3.50 12.08
CA THR A 159 -15.92 4.65 11.17
C THR A 159 -14.59 4.89 10.45
N ARG A 160 -14.63 5.08 9.13
CA ARG A 160 -13.43 5.30 8.30
C ARG A 160 -13.76 6.12 7.06
N VAL A 161 -12.73 6.61 6.38
CA VAL A 161 -12.90 7.28 5.07
C VAL A 161 -13.41 6.27 4.04
N ALA A 162 -14.43 6.67 3.27
CA ALA A 162 -14.97 5.95 2.15
C ALA A 162 -13.87 5.72 1.10
N PRO A 163 -13.88 4.60 0.38
CA PRO A 163 -12.93 4.40 -0.71
C PRO A 163 -13.04 5.53 -1.74
N PRO A 164 -11.90 6.14 -2.15
CA PRO A 164 -11.91 7.38 -2.93
C PRO A 164 -12.31 7.20 -4.40
N VAL A 165 -12.51 5.95 -4.83
CA VAL A 165 -12.84 5.57 -6.20
C VAL A 165 -13.95 4.55 -6.15
N GLU A 166 -14.99 4.70 -6.96
CA GLU A 166 -15.99 3.67 -7.22
C GLU A 166 -15.71 3.04 -8.58
N PHE A 167 -15.61 1.71 -8.65
CA PHE A 167 -15.51 1.02 -9.93
C PHE A 167 -16.91 0.64 -10.42
N GLU A 168 -17.12 0.76 -11.74
CA GLU A 168 -18.40 0.45 -12.40
C GLU A 168 -18.89 -0.99 -12.09
N THR A 169 -17.97 -1.95 -12.01
CA THR A 169 -18.30 -3.38 -11.86
C THR A 169 -17.92 -3.96 -10.51
N THR A 170 -16.90 -3.42 -9.84
CA THR A 170 -16.41 -3.92 -8.55
C THR A 170 -16.76 -2.92 -7.46
N PRO A 171 -17.66 -3.27 -6.52
CA PRO A 171 -17.97 -2.36 -5.42
C PRO A 171 -16.69 -1.99 -4.67
N SER A 172 -16.42 -0.68 -4.58
CA SER A 172 -15.32 -0.15 -3.80
C SER A 172 -15.72 -0.09 -2.32
N MET A 173 -16.03 -1.25 -1.75
CA MET A 173 -16.38 -1.39 -0.36
C MET A 173 -15.96 -2.75 0.17
N SER A 174 -15.56 -2.79 1.45
CA SER A 174 -15.42 -4.07 2.13
C SER A 174 -16.78 -4.53 2.63
N MET A 175 -17.21 -5.71 2.22
CA MET A 175 -18.39 -6.38 2.77
C MET A 175 -18.13 -7.03 4.14
N LYS A 176 -16.88 -7.01 4.61
CA LYS A 176 -16.45 -7.51 5.92
C LYS A 176 -15.94 -6.36 6.78
N ALA A 177 -16.39 -6.33 8.03
CA ALA A 177 -15.85 -5.44 9.04
C ALA A 177 -14.51 -5.97 9.58
N GLY A 178 -13.73 -5.09 10.21
CA GLY A 178 -12.52 -5.51 10.93
C GLY A 178 -12.87 -6.43 12.10
N THR A 179 -12.07 -7.47 12.32
CA THR A 179 -12.21 -8.40 13.45
C THR A 179 -10.95 -8.42 14.30
N MET A 180 -10.97 -9.13 15.43
CA MET A 180 -9.75 -9.30 16.24
C MET A 180 -8.64 -9.97 15.42
N PRO A 181 -7.36 -9.58 15.59
CA PRO A 181 -6.25 -10.31 15.01
C PRO A 181 -6.30 -11.79 15.40
N GLY A 182 -6.13 -12.68 14.42
CA GLY A 182 -6.18 -14.13 14.65
C GLY A 182 -7.58 -14.74 14.81
N SER A 183 -8.65 -13.92 14.76
CA SER A 183 -10.04 -14.43 14.72
C SER A 183 -10.54 -14.70 13.30
N ASP A 184 -9.72 -14.45 12.29
CA ASP A 184 -10.03 -14.79 10.91
C ASP A 184 -9.99 -16.32 10.75
N THR A 185 -11.07 -16.88 10.22
CA THR A 185 -11.20 -18.33 9.98
C THR A 185 -10.94 -18.70 8.53
N LEU A 186 -10.61 -17.72 7.69
CA LEU A 186 -10.04 -17.98 6.37
C LEU A 186 -8.77 -18.81 6.56
N LYS A 187 -8.84 -20.07 6.13
CA LYS A 187 -7.66 -20.84 5.75
C LYS A 187 -7.00 -20.16 4.54
N LEU A 188 -6.31 -19.02 4.71
CA LEU A 188 -5.46 -18.36 3.70
C LEU A 188 -6.06 -18.28 2.27
N GLY A 189 -7.39 -18.27 2.14
CA GLY A 189 -8.06 -18.59 0.89
C GLY A 189 -9.23 -17.65 0.64
N TRP A 190 -9.42 -17.29 -0.62
CA TRP A 190 -10.45 -16.37 -1.11
C TRP A 190 -11.88 -16.97 -1.12
N GLY A 191 -12.14 -17.96 -0.26
CA GLY A 191 -13.42 -18.66 -0.17
C GLY A 191 -14.46 -17.93 0.68
N PRO A 192 -15.75 -18.30 0.59
CA PRO A 192 -16.80 -17.73 1.42
C PRO A 192 -16.57 -18.02 2.91
N ASP A 193 -16.82 -17.02 3.74
CA ASP A 193 -16.70 -17.08 5.20
C ASP A 193 -17.86 -17.90 5.79
N ARG A 194 -17.55 -18.94 6.56
CA ARG A 194 -18.57 -19.80 7.19
C ARG A 194 -19.07 -19.27 8.53
N LEU A 195 -18.38 -18.31 9.15
CA LEU A 195 -18.69 -17.83 10.50
C LEU A 195 -19.22 -16.39 10.53
N TYR A 196 -18.96 -15.60 9.50
CA TYR A 196 -19.58 -14.28 9.29
C TYR A 196 -20.46 -14.30 8.03
N PRO A 197 -21.65 -14.95 8.07
CA PRO A 197 -22.53 -15.10 6.91
C PRO A 197 -23.15 -13.77 6.46
N THR A 198 -23.15 -12.76 7.31
CA THR A 198 -23.70 -11.44 7.02
C THR A 198 -22.63 -10.54 6.42
N ARG A 199 -22.80 -10.24 5.13
CA ARG A 199 -22.13 -9.10 4.51
C ARG A 199 -22.64 -7.83 5.21
N VAL A 200 -21.76 -7.10 5.86
CA VAL A 200 -22.09 -5.81 6.50
C VAL A 200 -21.52 -4.73 5.59
N PRO A 201 -22.26 -4.23 4.59
CA PRO A 201 -21.76 -3.11 3.77
C PRO A 201 -21.52 -1.90 4.67
N HIS A 202 -20.56 -1.07 4.31
CA HIS A 202 -20.44 0.22 4.97
C HIS A 202 -21.63 1.11 4.56
N ARG A 203 -22.03 2.03 5.43
CA ARG A 203 -23.12 3.00 5.23
C ARG A 203 -22.61 4.42 5.49
N PRO A 204 -23.26 5.48 4.99
CA PRO A 204 -22.89 6.85 5.35
C PRO A 204 -22.79 7.02 6.87
N THR A 205 -21.80 7.78 7.34
CA THR A 205 -21.57 7.90 8.78
C THR A 205 -22.74 8.58 9.49
N GLU A 206 -23.05 8.11 10.69
CA GLU A 206 -24.00 8.77 11.60
C GLU A 206 -23.32 9.24 12.90
N ILE A 207 -21.99 9.13 12.98
CA ILE A 207 -21.22 9.38 14.19
C ILE A 207 -21.42 10.80 14.76
N PHE A 208 -21.63 11.78 13.89
CA PHE A 208 -21.89 13.18 14.27
C PHE A 208 -23.34 13.43 14.67
N LYS A 209 -24.30 12.65 14.13
CA LYS A 209 -25.72 12.72 14.50
C LYS A 209 -25.98 12.15 15.89
N LEU A 210 -25.15 11.20 16.32
CA LEU A 210 -25.22 10.59 17.64
C LEU A 210 -24.83 11.56 18.79
N ARG A 211 -24.43 12.81 18.50
CA ARG A 211 -24.04 13.86 19.46
C ARG A 211 -22.95 13.45 20.48
N GLN A 212 -22.22 12.37 20.21
CA GLN A 212 -21.17 11.86 21.10
C GLN A 212 -19.77 12.37 20.72
N ILE A 213 -19.60 12.97 19.55
CA ILE A 213 -18.30 13.44 19.03
C ILE A 213 -18.47 14.82 18.37
N HIS A 214 -17.58 15.75 18.70
CA HIS A 214 -17.48 17.06 18.06
C HIS A 214 -16.15 17.16 17.31
N TRP A 215 -16.20 17.50 16.02
CA TRP A 215 -15.00 17.82 15.25
C TRP A 215 -14.44 19.17 15.72
N LYS A 216 -13.14 19.20 16.03
CA LYS A 216 -12.41 20.44 16.31
C LYS A 216 -11.36 20.60 15.22
N ALA A 217 -11.65 21.45 14.24
CA ALA A 217 -10.75 21.74 13.13
C ALA A 217 -9.45 22.46 13.59
N ASP A 218 -9.45 23.05 14.79
CA ASP A 218 -8.43 24.02 15.22
C ASP A 218 -7.18 23.42 15.89
N GLN A 219 -7.00 22.09 15.88
CA GLN A 219 -5.71 21.53 16.30
C GLN A 219 -4.80 21.45 15.08
N ALA A 220 -4.00 22.51 14.92
CA ALA A 220 -2.85 22.54 14.03
C ALA A 220 -2.10 21.21 14.14
N LEU A 221 -2.18 20.40 13.07
CA LEU A 221 -1.35 19.21 12.90
C LEU A 221 0.10 19.64 12.74
#